data_AF-A0A536SBA7-F1
#
_entry.id   AF-A0A536SBA7-F1
#
_cell.length_a   1.000
_cell.length_b   1.000
_cell.length_c   1.000
_cell.angle_alpha   90.00
_cell.angle_beta   90.00
_cell.angle_gamma   90.00
#
_symmetry.space_group_name_H-M   'P 1'
#
loop_
_entity.id
_entity.type
_entity.pdbx_description
1 polymer ?
#
loop_
_entity_poly.entity_id
_entity_poly.type
_entity_poly.pdbx_seq_one_letter_code
_entity_poly.pdbx_strand_id
1 'polypeptide(L)' 'PRDVVNRLYRETARALRMPEVREKMARLGAEPMDYNPEQFNAYIRDEIVANAALVKAAGIKLE' A
#
# COMPACT_ATOMS: atom_id res chain seq x y z
N PRO A 1 -19.62 4.23 4.88
CA PRO A 1 -19.04 5.53 5.31
C PRO A 1 -17.79 5.90 4.46
N ARG A 2 -17.96 6.71 3.40
CA ARG A 2 -16.85 7.17 2.53
C ARG A 2 -16.10 8.36 3.13
N ASP A 3 -16.81 9.18 3.87
CA ASP A 3 -16.33 10.33 4.62
C ASP A 3 -15.24 9.94 5.64
N VAL A 4 -15.43 8.85 6.38
CA VAL A 4 -14.45 8.33 7.35
C VAL A 4 -13.17 7.89 6.64
N VAL A 5 -13.29 7.14 5.55
CA VAL A 5 -12.13 6.69 4.75
C VAL A 5 -11.36 7.90 4.21
N ASN A 6 -12.06 8.89 3.69
CA ASN A 6 -11.44 10.10 3.17
C ASN A 6 -10.73 10.90 4.27
N ARG A 7 -11.28 10.93 5.50
CA ARG A 7 -10.60 11.58 6.63
C ARG A 7 -9.31 10.85 6.99
N LEU A 8 -9.35 9.53 7.12
CA LEU A 8 -8.15 8.73 7.43
C LEU A 8 -7.08 8.90 6.36
N TYR A 9 -7.46 8.85 5.08
CA TYR A 9 -6.51 9.09 3.98
C TYR A 9 -5.80 10.44 4.12
N ARG A 10 -6.54 11.53 4.35
CA ARG A 10 -5.93 12.87 4.47
C ARG A 10 -4.94 12.97 5.62
N GLU A 11 -5.28 12.43 6.78
CA GLU A 11 -4.40 12.50 7.96
C GLU A 11 -3.16 11.60 7.77
N THR A 12 -3.33 10.41 7.22
CA THR A 12 -2.20 9.51 6.92
C THR A 12 -1.28 10.10 5.85
N ALA A 13 -1.84 10.63 4.76
CA ALA A 13 -1.06 11.28 3.71
C ALA A 13 -0.28 12.50 4.23
N ARG A 14 -0.88 13.27 5.16
CA ARG A 14 -0.18 14.36 5.84
C ARG A 14 1.00 13.83 6.65
N ALA A 15 0.80 12.79 7.45
CA ALA A 15 1.85 12.20 8.27
C ALA A 15 3.01 11.65 7.41
N LEU A 16 2.70 10.94 6.32
CA LEU A 16 3.71 10.39 5.40
C LEU A 16 4.56 11.47 4.72
N ARG A 17 4.06 12.71 4.61
CA ARG A 17 4.81 13.85 4.06
C ARG A 17 5.68 14.56 5.10
N MET A 18 5.52 14.26 6.39
CA MET A 18 6.34 14.87 7.44
C MET A 18 7.79 14.37 7.34
N PRO A 19 8.81 15.26 7.38
CA PRO A 19 10.21 14.87 7.22
C PRO A 19 10.66 13.79 8.20
N GLU A 20 10.27 13.89 9.48
CA GLU A 20 10.61 12.91 10.51
C GLU A 20 10.05 11.51 10.20
N VAL A 21 8.83 11.44 9.67
CA VAL A 21 8.20 10.15 9.31
C VAL A 21 8.90 9.55 8.10
N ARG A 22 9.20 10.36 7.08
CA ARG A 22 9.95 9.92 5.90
C ARG A 22 11.33 9.40 6.27
N GLU A 23 12.03 10.09 7.16
CA GLU A 23 13.34 9.67 7.65
C GLU A 23 13.26 8.34 8.41
N LYS A 24 12.27 8.18 9.30
CA LYS A 24 12.06 6.91 10.02
C LYS A 24 11.75 5.76 9.07
N MET A 25 10.89 5.97 8.06
CA MET A 25 10.61 4.95 7.05
C MET A 25 11.86 4.58 6.25
N ALA A 26 12.63 5.58 5.81
CA ALA A 26 13.87 5.35 5.08
C ALA A 26 14.88 4.53 5.90
N ARG A 27 15.00 4.78 7.21
CA ARG A 27 15.85 3.97 8.12
C ARG A 27 15.39 2.51 8.22
N LEU A 28 14.11 2.23 7.99
CA LEU A 28 13.54 0.89 7.92
C LEU A 28 13.62 0.27 6.51
N GLY A 29 14.24 0.95 5.54
CA GLY A 29 14.29 0.52 4.15
C GLY A 29 12.97 0.64 3.40
N ALA A 30 12.06 1.49 3.89
CA ALA A 30 10.73 1.68 3.32
C ALA A 30 10.57 3.07 2.69
N GLU A 31 9.80 3.14 1.61
CA GLU A 31 9.41 4.39 0.95
C GLU A 31 7.90 4.65 1.15
N PRO A 32 7.47 5.89 1.40
CA PRO A 32 6.06 6.23 1.47
C PRO A 32 5.36 6.03 0.12
N MET A 33 4.21 5.36 0.13
CA MET A 33 3.31 5.30 -1.03
C MET A 33 2.28 6.44 -0.98
N ASP A 34 2.19 7.23 -2.06
CA ASP A 34 1.23 8.35 -2.18
C ASP A 34 0.02 7.97 -3.05
N TYR A 35 -0.67 6.89 -2.68
CA TYR A 35 -1.91 6.48 -3.34
C TYR A 35 -3.12 7.07 -2.63
N ASN A 36 -4.07 7.58 -3.42
CA ASN A 36 -5.42 7.81 -2.92
C ASN A 36 -6.17 6.47 -2.71
N PRO A 37 -7.32 6.46 -2.00
CA PRO A 37 -8.03 5.22 -1.70
C PRO A 37 -8.41 4.39 -2.93
N GLU A 38 -8.83 5.05 -4.01
CA GLU A 38 -9.18 4.38 -5.28
C GLU A 38 -7.96 3.76 -5.96
N GLN A 39 -6.82 4.45 -5.98
CA GLN A 39 -5.55 3.94 -6.48
C GLN A 39 -5.05 2.75 -5.67
N PHE A 40 -5.13 2.83 -4.33
CA PHE A 40 -4.76 1.72 -3.47
C PHE A 40 -5.65 0.50 -3.71
N ASN A 41 -6.96 0.70 -3.90
CA ASN A 41 -7.88 -0.39 -4.26
C ASN A 41 -7.55 -1.02 -5.63
N ALA A 42 -7.13 -0.22 -6.61
CA ALA A 42 -6.70 -0.74 -7.91
C ALA A 42 -5.42 -1.57 -7.76
N TYR A 43 -4.40 -1.02 -7.08
CA TYR A 43 -3.13 -1.70 -6.79
C TYR A 43 -3.34 -3.07 -6.14
N ILE A 44 -4.19 -3.17 -5.11
CA ILE A 44 -4.45 -4.46 -4.46
C ILE A 44 -5.10 -5.48 -5.40
N ARG A 45 -6.00 -5.05 -6.30
CA ARG A 45 -6.60 -5.97 -7.29
C ARG A 45 -5.55 -6.49 -8.26
N ASP A 46 -4.67 -5.61 -8.73
CA ASP A 46 -3.61 -5.98 -9.67
C ASP A 46 -2.59 -6.92 -9.01
N GLU A 47 -2.19 -6.63 -7.77
CA GLU A 47 -1.32 -7.49 -6.97
C GLU A 47 -1.91 -8.88 -6.74
N ILE A 48 -3.21 -8.99 -6.49
CA ILE A 48 -3.88 -10.29 -6.33
C ILE A 48 -3.75 -11.11 -7.62
N VAL A 49 -4.02 -10.50 -8.78
CA VAL A 49 -3.93 -11.18 -10.07
C VAL A 49 -2.49 -11.59 -10.39
N ALA A 50 -1.54 -10.68 -10.21
CA ALA A 50 -0.13 -10.92 -10.49
C ALA A 50 0.45 -12.00 -9.59
N ASN A 51 0.22 -11.91 -8.28
CA ASN A 51 0.73 -12.89 -7.33
C ASN A 51 0.09 -14.26 -7.50
N ALA A 52 -1.21 -14.34 -7.85
CA ALA A 52 -1.84 -15.63 -8.15
C ALA A 52 -1.20 -16.32 -9.37
N ALA A 53 -0.89 -15.56 -10.43
CA ALA A 53 -0.20 -16.07 -11.59
C ALA A 53 1.22 -16.55 -11.23
N LEU A 54 1.95 -15.77 -10.43
CA LEU A 54 3.30 -16.09 -9.97
C LEU A 54 3.34 -17.38 -9.14
N VAL A 55 2.44 -17.51 -8.15
CA VAL A 55 2.31 -18.70 -7.29
C VAL A 55 2.08 -19.95 -8.13
N LYS A 56 1.17 -19.87 -9.10
CA LYS A 56 0.87 -20.99 -10.01
C LYS A 56 2.07 -21.36 -10.88
N ALA A 57 2.77 -20.37 -11.43
CA ALA A 57 3.94 -20.59 -12.29
C ALA A 57 5.11 -21.19 -11.50
N ALA A 58 5.30 -20.79 -10.24
CA ALA A 58 6.33 -21.30 -9.34
C ALA A 58 6.00 -22.66 -8.71
N GLY A 59 4.77 -23.19 -8.91
CA GLY A 59 4.35 -24.46 -8.33
C GLY A 59 4.24 -24.46 -6.80
N ILE A 60 4.11 -23.28 -6.19
CA ILE A 60 4.01 -23.13 -4.74
C ILE A 60 2.67 -23.69 -4.28
N LYS A 61 2.70 -24.60 -3.30
CA LYS A 61 1.51 -25.17 -2.66
C LYS A 61 1.39 -24.61 -1.25
N LEU A 62 0.15 -24.34 -0.83
CA LEU A 62 -0.14 -24.10 0.59
C LEU A 62 -0.13 -25.46 1.28
N GLU A 63 0.62 -25.57 2.38
CA GLU A 63 0.59 -26.76 3.26
C GLU A 63 -0.75 -26.88 3.99
#